data_AF-A0A967AZI7-F1
#
_entry.id   AF-A0A967AZI7-F1
#
_cell.length_a   1.000
_cell.length_b   1.000
_cell.length_c   1.000
_cell.angle_alpha   90.00
_cell.angle_beta   90.00
_cell.angle_gamma   90.00
#
_symmetry.space_group_name_H-M   'P 1'
#
loop_
_entity.id
_entity.type
_entity.pdbx_description
1 polymer ?
#
loop_
_entity_poly.entity_id
_entity_poly.type
_entity_poly.pdbx_seq_one_letter_code
_entity_poly.pdbx_strand_id
1 'polypeptide(L)'
;MTKKQKTEATDEQLAALAERLQDPEHAIVSGGVASDPVAADGRALLEREYGSTAELDQMLRQAGRPKVGQTARGSSPTVRGRISEADYAAFKRLAEATGRSQSELVREAVHDMLTRHQTAS
;
A
#
# COMPACT_ATOMS: atom_id res chain seq x y z
N MET A 1 -33.98 -34.74 3.31
CA MET A 1 -32.61 -34.56 3.82
C MET A 1 -31.64 -34.58 2.65
N THR A 2 -31.34 -33.43 2.05
CA THR A 2 -30.45 -33.31 0.89
C THR A 2 -29.15 -32.66 1.35
N LYS A 3 -28.08 -33.45 1.39
CA LYS A 3 -26.73 -33.01 1.77
C LYS A 3 -26.24 -31.99 0.73
N LYS A 4 -26.09 -30.72 1.09
CA LYS A 4 -25.37 -29.72 0.27
C LYS A 4 -23.89 -30.11 0.27
N GLN A 5 -23.38 -30.57 -0.87
CA GLN A 5 -21.95 -30.82 -1.05
C GLN A 5 -21.23 -29.46 -1.09
N LYS A 6 -20.25 -29.28 -0.20
CA LYS A 6 -19.31 -28.17 -0.20
C LYS A 6 -18.35 -28.41 -1.36
N THR A 7 -18.47 -27.65 -2.45
CA THR A 7 -17.50 -27.71 -3.55
C THR A 7 -16.26 -26.95 -3.10
N GLU A 8 -15.31 -27.67 -2.51
CA GLU A 8 -13.98 -27.13 -2.22
C GLU A 8 -13.23 -26.94 -3.55
N ALA A 9 -12.57 -25.80 -3.72
CA ALA A 9 -11.72 -25.57 -4.87
C ALA A 9 -10.59 -26.60 -4.86
N THR A 10 -10.41 -27.28 -5.98
CA THR A 10 -9.33 -28.27 -6.15
C THR A 10 -7.97 -27.57 -6.17
N ASP A 11 -6.91 -28.29 -5.77
CA ASP A 11 -5.55 -27.75 -5.77
C ASP A 11 -5.12 -27.24 -7.16
N GLU A 12 -5.62 -27.87 -8.22
CA GLU A 12 -5.41 -27.43 -9.61
C GLU A 12 -6.05 -26.07 -9.90
N GLN A 13 -7.24 -25.81 -9.35
CA GLN A 13 -7.91 -24.51 -9.48
C GLN A 13 -7.20 -23.41 -8.69
N LEU A 14 -6.64 -23.77 -7.52
CA LEU A 14 -5.84 -22.85 -6.71
C LEU A 14 -4.50 -22.52 -7.40
N ALA A 15 -3.82 -23.51 -7.97
CA ALA A 15 -2.58 -23.31 -8.74
C ALA A 15 -2.81 -22.42 -9.97
N ALA A 16 -3.87 -22.69 -10.74
CA ALA A 16 -4.24 -21.89 -11.91
C ALA A 16 -4.68 -20.45 -11.56
N LEU A 17 -5.19 -20.22 -10.34
CA LEU A 17 -5.47 -18.88 -9.85
C LEU A 17 -4.18 -18.15 -9.45
N ALA A 18 -3.26 -18.84 -8.78
CA ALA A 18 -1.98 -18.28 -8.36
C ALA A 18 -1.13 -17.83 -9.55
N GLU A 19 -1.06 -18.63 -10.61
CA GLU A 19 -0.33 -18.29 -11.84
C GLU A 19 -0.91 -17.04 -12.52
N ARG A 20 -2.24 -16.95 -12.58
CA ARG A 20 -2.94 -15.80 -13.17
C ARG A 20 -2.74 -14.49 -12.41
N LEU A 21 -2.59 -14.55 -11.08
CA LEU A 21 -2.34 -13.38 -10.25
C LEU A 21 -0.88 -12.89 -10.34
N GLN A 22 0.02 -13.72 -10.83
CA GLN A 22 1.43 -13.36 -11.06
C GLN A 22 1.67 -12.75 -12.44
N ASP A 23 0.69 -12.83 -13.35
CA ASP A 23 0.76 -12.22 -14.67
C ASP A 23 0.49 -10.70 -14.59
N PRO A 24 1.49 -9.84 -14.88
CA PRO A 24 1.34 -8.39 -14.81
C PRO A 24 0.41 -7.81 -15.89
N GLU A 25 0.16 -8.55 -16.97
CA GLU A 25 -0.72 -8.13 -18.08
C GLU A 25 -2.17 -8.60 -17.85
N HIS A 26 -2.41 -9.45 -16.85
CA HIS A 26 -3.74 -9.92 -16.53
C HIS A 26 -4.52 -8.87 -15.73
N ALA A 27 -5.44 -8.18 -16.40
CA ALA A 27 -6.31 -7.23 -15.74
C ALA A 27 -7.17 -7.92 -14.67
N ILE A 28 -6.98 -7.53 -13.39
CA ILE A 28 -7.87 -7.94 -12.30
C ILE A 28 -9.24 -7.32 -12.58
N VAL A 29 -10.19 -8.15 -13.00
CA VAL A 29 -11.59 -7.75 -13.03
C VAL A 29 -12.03 -7.58 -11.58
N SER A 30 -12.25 -6.34 -11.14
CA SER A 30 -12.88 -6.08 -9.85
C SER A 30 -14.25 -6.75 -9.88
N GLY A 31 -14.40 -7.82 -9.09
CA GLY A 31 -15.62 -8.59 -9.02
C GLY A 31 -16.80 -7.67 -8.70
N GLY A 32 -17.71 -7.54 -9.66
CA GLY A 32 -19.01 -6.95 -9.43
C GLY A 32 -19.79 -7.74 -8.38
N VAL A 33 -20.72 -7.03 -7.74
CA VAL A 33 -21.69 -7.45 -6.71
C VAL A 33 -21.82 -8.97 -6.58
N ALA A 34 -21.44 -9.52 -5.42
CA ALA A 34 -21.60 -10.93 -5.11
C ALA A 34 -23.03 -11.39 -5.46
N SER A 35 -23.17 -12.53 -6.13
CA SER A 35 -24.47 -13.13 -6.41
C SER A 35 -25.28 -13.24 -5.12
N ASP A 36 -26.58 -12.94 -5.18
CA ASP A 36 -27.50 -12.87 -4.03
C ASP A 36 -27.28 -13.91 -2.90
N PRO A 37 -27.07 -15.21 -3.16
CA PRO A 37 -26.84 -16.18 -2.08
C PRO A 37 -25.51 -15.98 -1.36
N VAL A 38 -24.43 -15.63 -2.08
CA VAL A 38 -23.10 -15.36 -1.49
C VAL A 38 -23.11 -14.04 -0.71
N ALA A 39 -23.86 -13.05 -1.19
CA ALA A 39 -24.09 -11.80 -0.48
C ALA A 39 -24.92 -11.99 0.81
N ALA A 40 -25.86 -12.94 0.83
CA ALA A 40 -26.62 -13.29 2.04
C ALA A 40 -25.74 -13.97 3.09
N ASP A 41 -24.92 -14.94 2.69
CA ASP A 41 -23.99 -15.62 3.60
C ASP A 41 -22.93 -14.66 4.15
N GLY A 42 -22.42 -13.75 3.32
CA GLY A 42 -21.51 -12.68 3.76
C GLY A 42 -22.16 -11.72 4.76
N ARG A 43 -23.43 -11.35 4.56
CA ARG A 43 -24.18 -10.51 5.52
C ARG A 43 -24.41 -11.22 6.85
N ALA A 44 -24.80 -12.49 6.82
CA ALA A 44 -25.00 -13.29 8.03
C ALA A 44 -23.69 -13.47 8.83
N LEU A 45 -22.55 -13.60 8.13
CA LEU A 45 -21.24 -13.62 8.77
C LEU A 45 -20.93 -12.29 9.47
N LEU A 46 -21.13 -11.18 8.77
CA LEU A 46 -20.85 -9.84 9.31
C LEU A 46 -21.76 -9.48 10.49
N GLU A 47 -23.04 -9.83 10.43
CA GLU A 47 -23.97 -9.65 11.56
C GLU A 47 -23.58 -10.49 12.78
N ARG A 48 -23.06 -11.70 12.59
CA ARG A 48 -22.58 -12.52 13.71
C ARG A 48 -21.36 -11.92 14.40
N GLU A 49 -20.40 -11.40 13.63
CA GLU A 49 -19.14 -10.89 14.17
C GLU A 49 -19.26 -9.48 14.76
N TYR A 50 -20.15 -8.65 14.20
CA TYR A 50 -20.25 -7.23 14.52
C TYR A 50 -21.65 -6.80 15.02
N GLY A 51 -22.53 -7.75 15.29
CA GLY A 51 -23.86 -7.54 15.87
C GLY A 51 -24.92 -7.20 14.83
N SER A 52 -24.88 -5.99 14.29
CA SER A 52 -25.84 -5.51 13.31
C SER A 52 -25.18 -4.75 12.16
N THR A 53 -25.86 -4.75 11.01
CA THR A 53 -25.45 -3.95 9.86
C THR A 53 -25.43 -2.45 10.16
N ALA A 54 -26.29 -1.96 11.06
CA ALA A 54 -26.30 -0.57 11.51
C ALA A 54 -25.08 -0.22 12.37
N GLU A 55 -24.66 -1.12 13.26
CA GLU A 55 -23.45 -0.94 14.08
C GLU A 55 -22.19 -1.01 13.21
N LEU A 56 -22.14 -1.94 12.25
CA LEU A 56 -21.08 -1.99 11.24
C LEU A 56 -20.97 -0.68 10.47
N ASP A 57 -22.08 -0.16 9.97
CA ASP A 57 -22.12 1.12 9.26
C ASP A 57 -21.64 2.28 10.13
N GLN A 58 -22.04 2.30 11.41
CA GLN A 58 -21.60 3.30 12.36
C GLN A 58 -20.10 3.18 12.65
N MET A 59 -19.60 1.96 12.85
CA MET A 59 -18.17 1.69 13.06
C MET A 59 -17.33 2.09 11.85
N LEU A 60 -17.77 1.78 10.63
CA LEU A 60 -17.09 2.15 9.40
C LEU A 60 -17.07 3.67 9.19
N ARG A 61 -18.17 4.36 9.52
CA ARG A 61 -18.22 5.84 9.48
C ARG A 61 -17.34 6.48 10.54
N GLN A 62 -17.28 5.90 11.74
CA GLN A 62 -16.43 6.37 12.85
C GLN A 62 -14.94 6.12 12.61
N ALA A 63 -14.59 4.93 12.10
CA ALA A 63 -13.22 4.60 11.72
C ALA A 63 -12.73 5.51 10.58
N GLY A 64 -13.65 5.90 9.70
CA GLY A 64 -13.35 6.73 8.53
C GLY A 64 -12.39 6.01 7.58
N ARG A 65 -12.09 6.67 6.45
CA ARG A 65 -11.05 6.14 5.55
C ARG A 65 -9.68 6.42 6.18
N PRO A 66 -8.85 5.39 6.48
CA PRO A 66 -7.47 5.65 6.88
C PRO A 66 -6.81 6.46 5.78
N LYS A 67 -6.30 7.63 6.15
CA LYS A 67 -5.68 8.56 5.21
C LYS A 67 -4.30 8.04 4.85
N VAL A 68 -4.26 7.12 3.89
CA VAL A 68 -3.01 6.62 3.33
C VAL A 68 -2.27 7.81 2.70
N GLY A 69 -1.09 8.13 3.24
CA GLY A 69 -0.26 9.26 2.78
C GLY A 69 -0.41 10.59 3.54
N GLN A 70 -1.21 10.67 4.62
CA GLN A 70 -1.11 11.81 5.55
C GLN A 70 -0.14 11.49 6.68
N THR A 71 1.15 11.40 6.36
CA THR A 71 2.16 11.84 7.32
C THR A 71 1.88 13.30 7.61
N ALA A 72 1.75 13.67 8.88
CA ALA A 72 1.64 15.06 9.28
C ALA A 72 2.75 15.84 8.56
N ARG A 73 2.38 16.81 7.72
CA ARG A 73 3.32 17.78 7.15
C ARG A 73 3.79 18.71 8.28
N GLY A 74 4.46 18.14 9.28
CA GLY A 74 5.26 18.90 10.21
C GLY A 74 6.35 19.61 9.42
N SER A 75 6.80 20.76 9.92
CA SER A 75 8.00 21.43 9.40
C SER A 75 9.11 20.39 9.28
N SER A 76 9.55 20.09 8.05
CA SER A 76 10.71 19.21 7.88
C SER A 76 11.88 19.86 8.60
N PRO A 77 12.57 19.15 9.50
CA PRO A 77 13.71 19.72 10.22
C PRO A 77 14.73 20.22 9.19
N THR A 78 15.19 21.46 9.38
CA THR A 78 16.13 22.11 8.45
C THR A 78 17.54 21.99 9.00
N VAL A 79 18.43 21.39 8.21
CA VAL A 79 19.86 21.28 8.53
C VAL A 79 20.63 22.19 7.57
N ARG A 80 21.54 23.02 8.11
CA ARG A 80 22.44 23.87 7.33
C ARG A 80 23.84 23.27 7.35
N GLY A 81 24.40 22.99 6.17
CA GLY A 81 25.76 22.49 6.00
C GLY A 81 26.57 23.39 5.06
N ARG A 82 27.90 23.32 5.18
CA ARG A 82 28.83 23.94 4.23
C ARG A 82 29.62 22.83 3.55
N ILE A 83 29.82 22.96 2.25
CA ILE A 83 30.65 22.07 1.44
C ILE A 83 31.69 22.89 0.68
N SER A 84 32.73 22.24 0.17
CA SER A 84 33.73 22.91 -0.64
C SER A 84 33.12 23.42 -1.96
N GLU A 85 33.75 24.42 -2.57
CA GLU A 85 33.33 24.95 -3.86
C GLU A 85 33.42 23.89 -4.97
N ALA A 86 34.43 23.03 -4.91
CA ALA A 86 34.60 21.92 -5.84
C ALA A 86 33.45 20.91 -5.75
N ASP A 87 33.04 20.55 -4.53
CA ASP A 87 31.91 19.65 -4.30
C ASP A 87 30.59 20.29 -4.74
N TYR A 88 30.43 21.58 -4.48
CA TYR A 88 29.25 22.32 -4.92
C TYR A 88 29.13 22.34 -6.45
N ALA A 89 30.23 22.55 -7.16
CA ALA A 89 30.26 22.50 -8.62
C ALA A 89 29.94 21.09 -9.17
N ALA A 90 30.45 20.04 -8.53
CA ALA A 90 30.10 18.65 -8.87
C ALA A 90 28.61 18.37 -8.62
N PHE A 91 28.08 18.85 -7.49
CA PHE A 91 26.68 18.69 -7.12
C PHE A 91 25.73 19.40 -8.09
N LYS A 92 26.09 20.60 -8.59
CA LYS A 92 25.31 21.31 -9.60
C LYS A 92 25.25 20.56 -10.93
N ARG A 93 26.39 20.00 -11.38
CA ARG A 93 26.43 19.14 -12.57
C ARG A 93 25.57 17.89 -12.42
N LEU A 94 25.55 17.29 -11.23
CA LEU A 94 24.69 16.13 -10.95
C LEU A 94 23.20 16.50 -11.03
N ALA A 95 22.81 17.65 -10.48
CA ALA A 95 21.43 18.13 -10.57
C ALA A 95 21.00 18.39 -12.02
N GLU A 96 21.87 18.99 -12.83
CA GLU A 96 21.61 19.21 -14.26
C GLU A 96 21.50 17.91 -15.05
N ALA A 97 22.38 16.95 -14.81
CA ALA A 97 22.37 15.66 -15.50
C ALA A 97 21.15 14.80 -15.16
N THR A 98 20.65 14.89 -13.92
CA THR A 98 19.53 14.06 -13.44
C THR A 98 18.16 14.74 -13.56
N GLY A 99 18.13 16.07 -13.74
CA GLY A 99 16.90 16.86 -13.70
C GLY A 99 16.24 16.93 -12.32
N ARG A 100 16.93 16.49 -11.25
CA ARG A 100 16.38 16.41 -9.90
C ARG A 100 16.71 17.66 -9.09
N SER A 101 15.87 17.95 -8.09
CA SER A 101 16.09 19.09 -7.22
C SER A 101 17.25 18.85 -6.24
N GLN A 102 17.91 19.93 -5.81
CA GLN A 102 18.96 19.85 -4.79
C GLN A 102 18.48 19.16 -3.51
N SER A 103 17.26 19.49 -3.07
CA SER A 103 16.66 18.90 -1.86
C SER A 103 16.46 17.40 -1.99
N GLU A 104 16.07 16.89 -3.16
CA GLU A 104 15.90 15.46 -3.40
C GLU A 104 17.25 14.73 -3.37
N LEU A 105 18.26 15.28 -4.06
CA LEU A 105 19.59 14.69 -4.10
C LEU A 105 20.24 14.65 -2.70
N VAL A 106 20.07 15.71 -1.90
CA VAL A 106 20.55 15.73 -0.51
C VAL A 106 19.82 14.69 0.34
N ARG A 107 18.50 14.56 0.19
CA ARG A 107 17.72 13.55 0.95
C ARG A 107 18.18 12.13 0.64
N GLU A 108 18.41 11.83 -0.63
CA GLU A 108 18.93 10.52 -1.04
C GLU A 108 20.34 10.29 -0.50
N ALA A 109 21.25 11.24 -0.65
CA ALA A 109 22.60 11.11 -0.13
C ALA A 109 22.63 10.88 1.40
N VAL A 110 21.75 11.56 2.14
CA VAL A 110 21.59 11.34 3.59
C VAL A 110 21.01 9.96 3.89
N HIS A 111 19.98 9.54 3.16
CA HIS A 111 19.40 8.21 3.32
C HIS A 111 20.45 7.11 3.07
N ASP A 112 21.17 7.18 1.94
CA ASP A 112 22.25 6.27 1.60
C ASP A 112 23.32 6.21 2.68
N MET A 113 23.70 7.37 3.24
CA MET A 113 24.67 7.44 4.32
C MET A 113 24.16 6.74 5.58
N LEU A 114 22.91 7.01 6.01
CA LEU A 114 22.33 6.39 7.21
C LEU A 114 22.15 4.87 7.06
N THR A 115 21.74 4.42 5.87
CA THR A 115 21.60 3.00 5.54
C THR A 115 22.96 2.30 5.59
N ARG A 116 24.01 2.90 5.02
CA ARG A 116 25.39 2.36 5.09
C ARG A 116 25.91 2.22 6.53
N HIS A 117 25.47 3.09 7.43
CA HIS A 117 25.86 3.08 8.84
C HIS A 117 24.86 2.35 9.77
N GLN A 118 23.87 1.64 9.22
CA GLN A 118 22.86 0.87 9.97
C GLN A 118 22.13 1.69 11.05
N THR A 119 22.00 3.00 10.84
CA THR A 119 21.39 3.91 11.83
C THR A 119 19.93 4.23 11.51
N ALA A 120 19.46 3.83 10.31
CA ALA A 120 18.06 3.90 9.91
C ALA A 120 17.65 2.55 9.31
N SER A 121 16.49 2.04 9.70
CA SER A 121 15.80 0.87 9.13
C SER A 121 14.40 1.25 8.71
#